data_AF-A0A7Y7BCA6-F1
#
_entry.id   AF-A0A7Y7BCA6-F1
#
_cell.length_a   1.000
_cell.length_b   1.000
_cell.length_c   1.000
_cell.angle_alpha   90.00
_cell.angle_beta   90.00
_cell.angle_gamma   90.00
#
_symmetry.space_group_name_H-M   'P 1'
#
loop_
_entity.id
_entity.type
_entity.pdbx_description
1 polymer ?
#
loop_
_entity_poly.entity_id
_entity_poly.type
_entity_poly.pdbx_seq_one_letter_code
_entity_poly.pdbx_strand_id
1 'polypeptide(L)'
;IYTIGLGQEIDEGTLRAIGKTSFVSAVNIGELLDKFKEIGDLINGKANSYYLLEYCSPKRNGSNQLTIEANKGALKGSSNTFFDASDFNGSCSLQ
;
A
#
# COMPACT_ATOMS: atom_id res chain seq x y z
N ILE A 1 9.36 -7.23 6.00
CA ILE A 1 9.87 -7.97 7.18
C ILE A 1 9.36 -7.25 8.41
N TYR A 2 8.73 -7.97 9.32
CA TYR A 2 8.22 -7.47 10.59
C TYR A 2 9.07 -8.04 11.72
N THR A 3 9.26 -7.26 12.78
CA THR A 3 10.03 -7.67 13.96
C THR A 3 9.24 -7.39 15.23
N ILE A 4 9.25 -8.35 16.17
CA ILE A 4 8.73 -8.18 17.52
C ILE A 4 9.92 -8.15 18.47
N GLY A 5 10.07 -7.08 19.24
CA GLY A 5 10.95 -7.05 20.40
C GLY A 5 10.22 -7.56 21.64
N LEU A 6 10.87 -8.41 22.44
CA LEU A 6 10.30 -8.94 23.68
C LEU A 6 11.21 -8.59 24.87
N GLY A 7 10.64 -7.94 25.88
CA GLY A 7 11.35 -7.52 27.08
C GLY A 7 11.94 -6.12 26.97
N GLN A 8 12.54 -5.64 28.06
CA GLN A 8 13.05 -4.27 28.16
C GLN A 8 14.53 -4.10 27.79
N GLU A 9 15.28 -5.20 27.66
CA GLU A 9 16.73 -5.17 27.36
C GLU A 9 17.03 -5.37 25.87
N ILE A 10 16.04 -5.11 25.01
CA ILE A 10 16.20 -5.26 23.56
C ILE A 10 16.89 -4.04 22.94
N ASP A 11 17.70 -4.28 21.92
CA ASP A 11 18.17 -3.22 21.03
C ASP A 11 17.08 -2.86 20.01
N GLU A 12 16.24 -1.89 20.37
CA GLU A 12 15.18 -1.39 19.48
C GLU A 12 15.73 -0.82 18.16
N GLY A 13 16.92 -0.22 18.17
CA GLY A 13 17.51 0.39 16.99
C GLY A 13 17.80 -0.67 15.93
N THR A 14 18.44 -1.75 16.35
CA THR A 14 18.72 -2.90 15.49
C THR A 14 17.42 -3.58 15.02
N LEU A 15 16.45 -3.78 15.91
CA LEU A 15 15.19 -4.43 15.54
C LEU A 15 14.39 -3.58 14.54
N ARG A 16 14.35 -2.25 14.69
CA ARG A 16 13.74 -1.34 13.70
C ARG A 16 14.46 -1.40 12.35
N ALA A 17 15.78 -1.52 12.34
CA ALA A 17 16.56 -1.65 11.10
C ALA A 17 16.28 -2.98 10.38
N ILE A 18 16.06 -4.07 11.12
CA ILE A 18 15.67 -5.38 10.56
C ILE A 18 14.21 -5.38 10.10
N GLY A 19 13.32 -4.78 10.90
CA GLY A 19 11.88 -4.65 10.69
C GLY A 19 11.52 -3.62 9.61
N LYS A 20 12.05 -3.79 8.39
CA LYS A 20 11.88 -2.87 7.25
C LYS A 20 10.44 -2.46 6.94
N THR A 21 9.46 -3.25 7.37
CA THR A 21 8.03 -2.95 7.20
C THR A 21 7.42 -2.37 8.46
N SER A 22 7.67 -2.99 9.62
CA SER A 22 7.26 -2.46 10.92
C SER A 22 8.02 -3.18 12.06
N PHE A 23 8.13 -2.49 13.19
CA PHE A 23 8.61 -3.00 14.45
C PHE A 23 7.54 -2.76 15.52
N VAL A 24 7.26 -3.80 16.31
CA VAL A 24 6.38 -3.72 17.48
C VAL A 24 7.12 -4.25 18.71
N SER A 25 6.82 -3.71 19.89
CA SER A 25 7.47 -4.09 21.15
C SER A 25 6.46 -4.68 22.12
N ALA A 26 6.81 -5.79 22.77
CA ALA A 26 6.08 -6.44 23.85
C ALA A 26 6.94 -6.42 25.12
N VAL A 27 6.37 -6.00 26.25
CA VAL A 27 7.11 -5.95 27.52
C VAL A 27 7.30 -7.34 28.11
N ASN A 28 6.35 -8.24 27.89
CA ASN A 28 6.34 -9.60 28.43
C ASN A 28 5.59 -10.57 27.51
N ILE A 29 5.65 -11.87 27.82
CA ILE A 29 5.03 -12.94 27.01
C ILE A 29 3.51 -12.78 26.90
N GLY A 30 2.85 -12.20 27.91
CA GLY A 30 1.39 -11.99 27.89
C GLY A 30 0.94 -11.04 26.78
N GLU A 31 1.79 -10.11 26.37
CA GLU A 31 1.49 -9.14 25.29
C GLU A 31 1.79 -9.70 23.89
N LEU A 32 2.47 -10.85 23.81
CA LEU A 32 2.99 -11.35 22.54
C LEU A 32 1.86 -11.70 21.55
N LEU A 33 0.74 -12.25 22.05
CA LEU A 33 -0.43 -12.55 21.22
C LEU A 33 -1.02 -11.28 20.60
N ASP A 34 -1.11 -10.20 21.38
CA ASP A 34 -1.62 -8.92 20.90
C ASP A 34 -0.68 -8.31 19.84
N LYS A 35 0.64 -8.45 20.02
CA LYS A 35 1.62 -7.99 19.01
C LYS A 35 1.61 -8.81 17.74
N PHE A 36 1.35 -10.11 17.82
CA PHE A 36 1.08 -10.91 16.62
C PHE A 36 -0.20 -10.47 15.91
N LYS A 37 -1.26 -10.15 16.65
CA LYS A 37 -2.50 -9.64 16.08
C LYS A 37 -2.31 -8.28 15.41
N GLU A 38 -1.55 -7.37 16.04
CA GLU A 38 -1.18 -6.07 15.49
C GLU A 38 -0.45 -6.22 14.14
N ILE A 39 0.53 -7.13 14.05
CA ILE A 39 1.20 -7.45 12.77
C ILE A 39 0.21 -8.06 11.77
N GLY A 40 -0.67 -8.95 12.22
CA GLY A 40 -1.72 -9.54 11.39
C GLY A 40 -2.63 -8.47 10.76
N ASP A 41 -3.03 -7.47 11.53
CA ASP A 41 -3.85 -6.35 11.06
C ASP A 41 -3.07 -5.48 10.05
N LEU A 42 -1.77 -5.24 10.28
CA LEU A 42 -0.91 -4.55 9.31
C LEU A 42 -0.79 -5.31 7.99
N ILE A 43 -0.63 -6.63 8.04
CA ILE A 43 -0.57 -7.50 6.85
C ILE A 43 -1.91 -7.47 6.11
N ASN A 44 -3.02 -7.67 6.82
CA ASN A 44 -4.36 -7.63 6.25
C ASN A 44 -4.66 -6.28 5.60
N GLY A 45 -4.33 -5.18 6.28
CA GLY A 45 -4.49 -3.83 5.72
C GLY A 45 -3.67 -3.65 4.44
N LYS A 46 -2.43 -4.15 4.42
CA LYS A 46 -1.57 -4.06 3.23
C LYS A 46 -2.10 -4.92 2.08
N ALA A 47 -2.48 -6.16 2.35
CA ALA A 47 -3.04 -7.06 1.34
C ALA A 47 -4.30 -6.48 0.68
N ASN A 48 -5.14 -5.79 1.47
CA ASN A 48 -6.38 -5.17 1.00
C ASN A 48 -6.22 -3.72 0.51
N SER A 49 -4.98 -3.26 0.29
CA SER A 49 -4.70 -1.87 -0.17
C SER A 49 -4.38 -1.77 -1.67
N TYR A 50 -4.42 -2.87 -2.40
CA TYR A 50 -4.12 -2.92 -3.83
C TYR A 50 -5.43 -2.89 -4.63
N TYR A 51 -5.49 -1.99 -5.61
CA TYR A 51 -6.62 -1.84 -6.52
C TYR A 51 -6.13 -2.02 -7.95
N LEU A 52 -6.84 -2.81 -8.73
CA LEU A 52 -6.71 -2.82 -10.19
C LEU A 52 -7.69 -1.79 -10.74
N LEU A 53 -7.16 -0.80 -11.45
CA LEU A 53 -7.96 0.16 -12.19
C LEU A 53 -7.77 -0.08 -13.68
N GLU A 54 -8.83 -0.46 -14.35
CA GLU A 54 -8.86 -0.52 -15.81
C GLU A 54 -9.67 0.66 -16.34
N TYR A 55 -9.13 1.35 -17.35
CA TYR A 55 -9.74 2.56 -17.90
C TYR A 55 -9.60 2.59 -19.41
N CYS A 56 -10.74 2.61 -20.10
CA CYS A 56 -10.83 2.89 -21.53
C CYS A 56 -10.87 4.40 -21.74
N SER A 57 -9.84 4.98 -22.34
CA SER A 57 -9.88 6.40 -22.68
C SER A 57 -10.82 6.68 -23.86
N PRO A 58 -11.70 7.70 -23.78
CA PRO A 58 -12.46 8.17 -24.95
C PRO A 58 -11.60 9.06 -25.86
N LYS A 59 -10.36 9.40 -25.47
CA LYS A 59 -9.43 10.19 -26.28
C LYS A 59 -9.00 9.37 -27.50
N ARG A 60 -8.92 10.02 -28.66
CA ARG A 60 -8.64 9.38 -29.97
C ARG A 60 -7.42 9.93 -30.69
N ASN A 61 -6.63 10.78 -30.02
CA ASN A 61 -5.43 11.36 -30.60
C ASN A 61 -4.54 11.98 -29.52
N GLY A 62 -3.23 11.94 -29.76
CA GLY A 62 -2.21 12.73 -29.07
C GLY A 62 -1.85 12.25 -27.67
N SER A 63 -0.89 12.94 -27.08
CA SER A 63 -0.45 12.72 -25.70
C SER A 63 -1.44 13.31 -24.70
N ASN A 64 -1.86 12.49 -23.74
CA ASN A 64 -2.84 12.83 -22.73
C ASN A 64 -2.30 12.44 -21.34
N GLN A 65 -2.72 13.18 -20.31
CA GLN A 65 -2.45 12.85 -18.91
C GLN A 65 -3.71 12.23 -18.29
N LEU A 66 -3.54 11.09 -17.62
CA LEU A 66 -4.53 10.49 -16.73
C LEU A 66 -4.13 10.79 -15.28
N THR A 67 -5.00 11.46 -14.56
CA THR A 67 -4.88 11.69 -13.11
C THR A 67 -5.82 10.74 -12.39
N ILE A 68 -5.26 9.91 -11.51
CA ILE A 68 -5.99 9.03 -10.61
C ILE A 68 -5.99 9.66 -9.23
N GLU A 69 -7.17 9.90 -8.65
CA GLU A 69 -7.32 10.47 -7.31
C GLU A 69 -8.01 9.48 -6.37
N ALA A 70 -7.45 9.30 -5.17
CA ALA A 70 -8.04 8.52 -4.09
C ALA A 70 -8.36 9.45 -2.91
N ASN A 71 -9.61 9.44 -2.46
CA ASN A 71 -10.10 10.30 -1.37
C ASN A 71 -10.70 9.44 -0.26
N LYS A 72 -10.26 9.63 0.99
CA LYS A 72 -10.81 8.97 2.20
C LYS A 72 -10.90 9.99 3.34
N GLY A 73 -12.07 10.61 3.50
CA GLY A 73 -12.27 11.68 4.49
C GLY A 73 -11.33 12.86 4.22
N ALA A 74 -10.45 13.17 5.18
CA ALA A 74 -9.42 14.20 5.03
C ALA A 74 -8.17 13.73 4.25
N LEU A 75 -7.99 12.42 4.05
CA LEU A 75 -6.85 11.86 3.32
C LEU A 75 -7.10 11.95 1.82
N LYS A 76 -6.12 12.49 1.08
CA LYS A 76 -6.13 12.56 -0.37
C LYS A 76 -4.79 12.09 -0.92
N GLY A 77 -4.83 11.35 -2.02
CA GLY A 77 -3.66 10.96 -2.79
C GLY A 77 -3.97 11.04 -4.27
N SER A 78 -2.97 11.37 -5.08
CA SER A 78 -3.10 11.36 -6.53
C SER A 78 -1.88 10.75 -7.19
N SER A 79 -2.09 10.17 -8.37
CA SER A 79 -1.05 9.67 -9.24
C SER A 79 -1.34 10.10 -10.67
N ASN A 80 -0.29 10.53 -11.36
CA ASN A 80 -0.37 10.95 -12.76
C ASN A 80 0.35 9.94 -13.62
N THR A 81 -0.24 9.61 -14.77
CA THR A 81 0.42 8.87 -15.84
C THR A 81 0.10 9.50 -17.18
N PHE A 82 0.98 9.32 -18.16
CA PHE A 82 0.79 9.82 -19.52
C PHE A 82 0.54 8.65 -20.45
N PHE A 83 -0.33 8.84 -21.43
CA PHE A 83 -0.60 7.87 -22.49
C PHE A 83 -0.77 8.60 -23.83
N ASP A 84 -0.39 7.94 -24.91
CA ASP A 84 -0.63 8.41 -26.28
C ASP A 84 -1.87 7.68 -26.84
N ALA A 85 -2.84 8.45 -27.31
CA ALA A 85 -4.10 7.96 -27.85
C ALA A 85 -4.14 7.94 -29.38
N SER A 86 -3.02 8.23 -30.07
CA SER A 86 -2.96 8.32 -31.53
C SER A 86 -3.34 7.01 -32.22
N ASP A 87 -3.07 5.87 -31.59
CA ASP A 87 -3.37 4.54 -32.11
C ASP A 87 -4.63 3.89 -31.48
N PHE A 88 -5.41 4.64 -30.69
CA PHE A 88 -6.59 4.09 -30.03
C PHE A 88 -7.73 3.88 -31.03
N ASN A 89 -8.13 2.62 -31.21
CA ASN A 89 -9.31 2.25 -31.99
C ASN A 89 -10.55 2.10 -31.08
N GLY A 90 -11.75 2.15 -31.68
CA GLY A 90 -13.01 2.22 -30.93
C GLY A 90 -13.41 0.96 -30.15
N SER A 91 -12.57 -0.08 -30.12
CA SER A 91 -12.81 -1.30 -29.36
C SER A 91 -12.02 -1.27 -28.05
N CYS A 92 -12.72 -1.26 -26.92
CA CYS A 92 -12.13 -1.47 -25.61
C CYS A 92 -12.96 -2.49 -24.83
N SER A 93 -12.31 -3.52 -24.31
CA SER A 93 -12.91 -4.54 -23.46
C SER A 93 -12.14 -4.59 -22.14
N LEU A 94 -12.82 -4.29 -21.04
CA LEU A 94 -12.29 -4.45 -19.68
C LEU A 94 -12.66 -5.85 -19.17
N GLN A 95 -11.87 -6.41 -18.24
CA GLN A 95 -12.04 -7.77 -17.72
C GLN A 95 -12.72 -7.82 -16.36
#